data_AF-A0A1X2GDA1-F1
#
_entry.id   AF-A0A1X2GDA1-F1
#
_cell.length_a   1.000
_cell.length_b   1.000
_cell.length_c   1.000
_cell.angle_alpha   90.00
_cell.angle_beta   90.00
_cell.angle_gamma   90.00
#
_symmetry.space_group_name_H-M   'P 1'
#
loop_
_entity.id
_entity.type
_entity.pdbx_description
1 polymer ?
#
loop_
_entity_poly.entity_id
_entity_poly.type
_entity_poly.pdbx_seq_one_letter_code
_entity_poly.pdbx_strand_id
1 'polypeptide(L)'
;MILLFSKKTIDWDDLSEFYSQFSENNTLPINMRLPDELVGVPVDAIIRRLIVYIYEVSGFEFYLTRIWDPSRRVSVSFYASCTYSSSFQRQVPESELQRLHDRIMTADCYGRLIGFVDEQQRWVHCKLHHDVNNHSLDTSLCGSDDGQ
;
A
#
# COMPACT_ATOMS: atom_id res chain seq x y z
N MET A 1 -22.94 -4.99 0.71
CA MET A 1 -21.98 -4.42 1.68
C MET A 1 -21.38 -3.17 1.05
N ILE A 2 -21.97 -2.01 1.32
CA ILE A 2 -21.44 -0.72 0.88
C ILE A 2 -20.33 -0.38 1.87
N LEU A 3 -19.08 -0.45 1.43
CA LEU A 3 -17.95 0.02 2.23
C LEU A 3 -18.12 1.53 2.38
N LEU A 4 -18.57 1.97 3.55
CA LEU A 4 -18.59 3.37 3.94
C LEU A 4 -17.14 3.81 4.16
N PHE A 5 -16.47 4.24 3.09
CA PHE A 5 -15.21 4.95 3.19
C PHE A 5 -15.45 6.25 3.97
N SER A 6 -14.63 6.51 4.98
CA SER A 6 -14.69 7.73 5.78
C SER A 6 -14.65 8.97 4.86
N LYS A 7 -15.51 9.94 5.14
CA LYS A 7 -16.04 10.98 4.23
C LYS A 7 -15.05 12.09 3.84
N LYS A 8 -13.75 11.96 4.15
CA LYS A 8 -12.76 12.98 3.80
C LYS A 8 -12.24 12.70 2.39
N THR A 9 -12.64 13.58 1.48
CA THR A 9 -12.01 13.74 0.17
C THR A 9 -10.75 14.57 0.35
N ILE A 10 -9.68 14.21 -0.34
CA ILE A 10 -8.48 15.04 -0.44
C ILE A 10 -8.18 15.31 -1.91
N ASP A 11 -7.55 16.45 -2.18
CA ASP A 11 -6.98 16.70 -3.51
C ASP A 11 -5.75 15.81 -3.70
N TRP A 12 -5.41 15.55 -4.97
CA TRP A 12 -4.29 14.67 -5.31
C TRP A 12 -2.98 15.14 -4.66
N ASP A 13 -2.73 16.45 -4.68
CA ASP A 13 -1.49 17.05 -4.14
C ASP A 13 -1.44 17.05 -2.59
N ASP A 14 -2.57 16.82 -1.91
CA ASP A 14 -2.65 16.81 -0.44
C ASP A 14 -2.33 15.44 0.17
N LEU A 15 -1.97 14.44 -0.65
CA LEU A 15 -1.71 13.09 -0.17
C LEU A 15 -0.59 13.04 0.89
N SER A 16 0.44 13.88 0.77
CA SER A 16 1.53 13.92 1.76
C SER A 16 1.07 14.38 3.14
N GLU A 17 0.25 15.43 3.21
CA GLU A 17 -0.34 15.90 4.45
C GLU A 17 -1.27 14.83 5.03
N PHE A 18 -2.11 14.24 4.17
CA PHE A 18 -3.03 13.20 4.59
C PHE A 18 -2.33 11.94 5.11
N TYR A 19 -1.22 11.55 4.48
CA TYR A 19 -0.43 10.39 4.88
C TYR A 19 0.21 10.53 6.26
N SER A 20 0.45 11.74 6.77
CA SER A 20 0.95 11.94 8.14
C SER A 20 0.07 11.28 9.23
N GLN A 21 -1.25 11.18 8.97
CA GLN A 21 -2.22 10.51 9.84
C GLN A 21 -2.06 8.99 9.89
N PHE A 22 -1.29 8.40 8.95
CA PHE A 22 -1.02 6.96 8.94
C PHE A 22 -0.20 6.50 10.14
N SER A 23 0.62 7.38 10.71
CA SER A 23 1.37 7.07 11.94
C SER A 23 0.47 6.66 13.11
N GLU A 24 -0.78 7.12 13.11
CA GLU A 24 -1.78 6.78 14.13
C GLU A 24 -2.60 5.52 13.78
N ASN A 25 -2.58 5.07 12.52
CA ASN A 25 -3.44 4.00 12.03
C ASN A 25 -2.74 3.11 11.00
N ASN A 26 -2.71 1.80 11.25
CA ASN A 26 -2.23 0.75 10.33
C ASN A 26 -3.04 0.64 9.01
N THR A 27 -4.04 1.49 8.85
CA THR A 27 -4.98 1.49 7.74
C THR A 27 -5.38 2.93 7.41
N LEU A 28 -5.11 3.35 6.18
CA LEU A 28 -5.49 4.66 5.67
C LEU A 28 -6.48 4.53 4.51
N PRO A 29 -7.75 4.95 4.69
CA PRO A 29 -8.68 5.12 3.58
C PRO A 29 -8.31 6.40 2.82
N ILE A 30 -8.01 6.28 1.53
CA ILE A 30 -7.62 7.38 0.64
C ILE A 30 -8.75 7.55 -0.39
N ASN A 31 -9.42 8.70 -0.37
CA ASN A 31 -10.42 9.08 -1.36
C ASN A 31 -9.96 10.37 -2.03
N MET A 32 -9.55 10.27 -3.28
CA MET A 32 -8.97 11.39 -4.02
C MET A 32 -9.80 11.72 -5.24
N ARG A 33 -9.95 13.00 -5.51
CA ARG A 33 -10.46 13.46 -6.79
C ARG A 33 -9.39 13.20 -7.86
N LEU A 34 -9.82 12.67 -9.01
CA LEU A 34 -8.93 12.48 -10.15
C LEU A 34 -8.58 13.87 -10.74
N PRO A 35 -7.30 14.22 -10.84
CA PRO A 35 -6.90 15.50 -11.44
C PRO A 35 -7.23 15.52 -12.93
N ASP A 36 -7.53 16.71 -13.46
CA ASP A 36 -8.06 16.87 -14.83
C ASP A 36 -7.10 16.33 -15.91
N GLU A 37 -5.79 16.35 -15.66
CA GLU A 37 -4.76 15.80 -16.54
C GLU A 37 -4.79 14.26 -16.67
N LEU A 38 -5.47 13.57 -15.77
CA LEU A 38 -5.62 12.11 -15.80
C LEU A 38 -6.97 11.68 -16.40
N VAL A 39 -7.86 12.61 -16.74
CA VAL A 39 -9.13 12.30 -17.40
C VAL A 39 -8.87 11.85 -18.85
N GLY A 40 -9.44 10.71 -19.26
CA GLY A 40 -9.20 10.11 -20.58
C GLY A 40 -7.91 9.31 -20.69
N VAL A 41 -7.08 9.28 -19.64
CA VAL A 41 -5.90 8.42 -19.58
C VAL A 41 -6.35 6.97 -19.29
N PRO A 42 -5.74 5.95 -19.93
CA PRO A 42 -6.03 4.57 -19.61
C PRO A 42 -5.97 4.28 -18.11
N VAL A 43 -7.01 3.62 -17.58
CA VAL A 43 -7.17 3.44 -16.12
C VAL A 43 -6.01 2.66 -15.49
N ASP A 44 -5.39 1.73 -16.23
CA ASP A 44 -4.20 1.03 -15.78
C ASP A 44 -2.99 1.97 -15.61
N ALA A 45 -2.85 2.97 -16.49
CA ALA A 45 -1.83 4.00 -16.36
C ALA A 45 -2.12 4.94 -15.18
N ILE A 46 -3.39 5.27 -14.92
CA ILE A 46 -3.80 6.03 -13.71
C ILE A 46 -3.40 5.26 -12.44
N ILE A 47 -3.71 3.95 -12.37
CA ILE A 47 -3.36 3.10 -11.23
C ILE A 47 -1.83 3.04 -11.03
N ARG A 48 -1.05 2.94 -12.11
CA ARG A 48 0.41 2.94 -12.02
C ARG A 48 0.95 4.27 -11.49
N ARG A 49 0.40 5.41 -11.94
CA ARG A 49 0.77 6.73 -11.42
C ARG A 49 0.44 6.88 -9.94
N LEU A 50 -0.74 6.40 -9.50
CA LEU A 50 -1.11 6.36 -8.09
C LEU A 50 -0.10 5.58 -7.25
N ILE A 51 0.33 4.40 -7.72
CA ILE A 51 1.30 3.56 -6.99
C ILE A 51 2.65 4.28 -6.86
N VAL A 52 3.14 4.91 -7.94
CA VAL A 52 4.38 5.71 -7.90
C VAL A 52 4.24 6.85 -6.91
N TYR A 53 3.12 7.57 -6.93
CA TYR A 53 2.90 8.69 -6.03
C TYR A 53 2.82 8.27 -4.56
N ILE A 54 2.18 7.13 -4.27
CA ILE A 54 2.20 6.54 -2.92
C ILE A 54 3.63 6.21 -2.49
N TYR A 55 4.47 5.66 -3.37
CA TYR A 55 5.88 5.41 -3.07
C TYR A 55 6.65 6.71 -2.78
N GLU A 56 6.45 7.76 -3.59
CA GLU A 56 7.10 9.06 -3.38
C GLU A 56 6.73 9.70 -2.04
N VAL A 57 5.47 9.56 -1.61
CA VAL A 57 4.98 10.10 -0.34
C VAL A 57 5.37 9.23 0.86
N SER A 58 5.28 7.91 0.74
CA SER A 58 5.36 7.00 1.89
C SER A 58 6.67 6.22 2.00
N GLY A 59 7.44 6.12 0.91
CA GLY A 59 8.58 5.22 0.78
C GLY A 59 8.20 3.74 0.60
N PHE A 60 6.91 3.38 0.65
CA PHE A 60 6.47 2.00 0.46
C PHE A 60 6.38 1.63 -1.00
N GLU A 61 7.08 0.57 -1.36
CA GLU A 61 7.09 0.03 -2.72
C GLU A 61 5.99 -1.02 -2.88
N PHE A 62 5.11 -0.80 -3.86
CA PHE A 62 4.01 -1.69 -4.17
C PHE A 62 4.16 -2.29 -5.57
N TYR A 63 3.96 -3.60 -5.66
CA TYR A 63 3.81 -4.28 -6.93
C TYR A 63 2.33 -4.43 -7.28
N LEU A 64 1.95 -3.93 -8.46
CA LEU A 64 0.60 -4.10 -8.99
C LEU A 64 0.37 -5.57 -9.38
N THR A 65 -0.41 -6.27 -8.57
CA THR A 65 -0.64 -7.71 -8.73
C THR A 65 -1.81 -8.01 -9.66
N ARG A 66 -2.91 -7.26 -9.55
CA ARG A 66 -4.12 -7.49 -10.37
C ARG A 66 -4.84 -6.19 -10.69
N ILE A 67 -5.34 -6.13 -11.92
CA ILE A 67 -6.39 -5.20 -12.36
C ILE A 67 -7.61 -6.05 -12.72
N TRP A 68 -8.78 -5.61 -12.27
CA TRP A 68 -10.05 -6.24 -12.56
C TRP A 68 -11.01 -5.20 -13.15
N ASP A 69 -11.39 -5.41 -14.41
CA ASP A 69 -12.34 -4.57 -15.14
C ASP A 69 -13.63 -5.38 -15.39
N PRO A 70 -14.59 -5.36 -14.47
CA PRO A 70 -15.85 -6.08 -14.66
C PRO A 70 -16.73 -5.33 -15.66
N SER A 71 -17.09 -6.00 -16.75
CA SER A 71 -17.91 -5.49 -17.87
C SER A 71 -19.26 -4.83 -17.55
N ARG A 72 -19.67 -4.81 -16.28
CA ARG A 72 -20.93 -4.22 -15.79
C ARG A 72 -20.74 -3.11 -14.75
N ARG A 73 -19.51 -2.68 -14.47
CA ARG A 73 -19.26 -1.56 -13.54
C ARG A 73 -18.55 -0.42 -14.27
N VAL A 74 -18.85 0.79 -13.81
CA VAL A 74 -18.22 2.03 -14.28
C VAL A 74 -16.85 2.27 -13.64
N SER A 75 -16.32 1.29 -12.90
CA SER A 75 -15.07 1.40 -12.16
C SER A 75 -14.20 0.17 -12.30
N VAL A 76 -12.91 0.42 -12.44
CA VAL A 76 -11.86 -0.60 -12.53
C VAL A 76 -11.26 -0.79 -11.15
N SER A 77 -11.23 -2.03 -10.67
CA SER A 77 -10.65 -2.38 -9.37
C SER A 77 -9.20 -2.82 -9.51
N PHE A 78 -8.38 -2.58 -8.50
CA PHE A 78 -6.99 -2.99 -8.48
C PHE A 78 -6.55 -3.50 -7.11
N TYR A 79 -5.52 -4.34 -7.14
CA TYR A 79 -4.85 -4.88 -5.96
C TYR A 79 -3.35 -4.84 -6.18
N ALA A 80 -2.63 -4.24 -5.25
CA ALA A 80 -1.18 -4.21 -5.20
C ALA A 80 -0.68 -4.69 -3.83
N SER A 81 0.41 -5.45 -3.83
CA SER A 81 1.05 -5.98 -2.63
C SER A 81 2.38 -5.27 -2.38
N CYS A 82 2.69 -4.97 -1.12
CA CYS A 82 3.98 -4.40 -0.75
C CYS A 82 5.08 -5.40 -1.07
N THR A 83 6.23 -4.95 -1.56
CA THR A 83 7.35 -5.83 -1.93
C THR A 83 7.97 -6.53 -0.72
N TYR A 84 7.74 -5.98 0.48
CA TYR A 84 8.15 -6.57 1.77
C TYR A 84 7.08 -7.48 2.39
N SER A 85 5.96 -7.73 1.71
CA SER A 85 4.90 -8.63 2.17
C SER A 85 5.21 -10.08 1.82
N SER A 86 5.04 -11.03 2.75
CA SER A 86 5.16 -12.48 2.42
C SER A 86 4.16 -12.96 1.37
N SER A 87 3.04 -12.22 1.22
CA SER A 87 2.04 -12.49 0.18
C SER A 87 2.48 -12.10 -1.22
N PHE A 88 3.62 -11.41 -1.37
CA PHE A 88 4.19 -11.05 -2.66
C PHE A 88 4.88 -12.26 -3.31
N GLN A 89 4.17 -12.91 -4.24
CA GLN A 89 4.62 -14.12 -4.94
C GLN A 89 5.32 -13.81 -6.27
N ARG A 90 6.40 -13.03 -6.26
CA ARG A 90 7.31 -12.96 -7.43
C ARG A 90 8.44 -13.97 -7.23
N GLN A 91 8.83 -14.66 -8.30
CA GLN A 91 10.12 -15.35 -8.30
C GLN A 91 11.22 -14.29 -8.20
N VAL A 92 11.70 -14.05 -6.99
CA VAL A 92 12.83 -13.17 -6.73
C VAL A 92 14.09 -13.91 -7.19
N PRO A 93 14.89 -13.34 -8.12
CA PRO A 93 16.17 -13.93 -8.49
C PRO A 93 17.04 -14.13 -7.25
N GLU A 94 17.83 -15.20 -7.20
CA GLU A 94 18.64 -15.57 -6.03
C GLU A 94 19.58 -14.44 -5.56
N SER A 95 20.05 -13.60 -6.49
CA SER A 95 20.85 -12.40 -6.18
C SER A 95 20.09 -11.32 -5.41
N GLU A 96 18.77 -11.20 -5.62
CA GLU A 96 17.89 -10.33 -4.86
C GLU A 96 17.43 -10.98 -3.56
N LEU A 97 17.33 -12.33 -3.51
CA LEU A 97 17.09 -13.07 -2.27
C LEU A 97 18.22 -12.86 -1.25
N GLN A 98 19.48 -12.75 -1.68
CA GLN A 98 20.60 -12.45 -0.78
C GLN A 98 20.51 -11.02 -0.21
N ARG A 99 20.21 -10.01 -1.06
CA ARG A 99 19.93 -8.64 -0.59
C ARG A 99 18.67 -8.55 0.28
N LEU A 100 17.69 -9.42 0.05
CA LEU A 100 16.52 -9.55 0.93
C LEU A 100 16.96 -10.09 2.28
N HIS A 101 17.70 -11.22 2.33
CA HIS A 101 18.23 -11.79 3.57
C HIS A 101 19.11 -10.82 4.36
N ASP A 102 19.98 -10.06 3.70
CA ASP A 102 20.78 -9.03 4.37
C ASP A 102 19.95 -7.81 4.82
N ARG A 103 18.72 -7.64 4.28
CA ARG A 103 17.70 -6.68 4.74
C ARG A 103 16.66 -7.30 5.69
N ILE A 104 16.66 -8.63 5.93
CA ILE A 104 15.77 -9.37 6.85
C ILE A 104 16.20 -9.09 8.31
N MET A 105 16.12 -7.83 8.69
CA MET A 105 15.74 -7.40 10.04
C MET A 105 14.42 -6.63 10.00
N THR A 106 13.83 -6.41 8.82
CA THR A 106 12.51 -5.78 8.68
C THR A 106 11.45 -6.87 8.58
N ALA A 107 10.65 -6.99 9.63
CA ALA A 107 9.55 -7.94 9.74
C ALA A 107 8.55 -7.79 8.57
N ASP A 108 7.85 -8.87 8.22
CA ASP A 108 6.79 -8.86 7.19
C ASP A 108 5.74 -7.78 7.52
N CYS A 109 5.55 -6.82 6.61
CA CYS A 109 4.66 -5.68 6.86
C CYS A 109 3.20 -5.97 6.46
N TYR A 110 2.92 -7.12 5.82
CA TYR A 110 1.61 -7.48 5.26
C TYR A 110 0.96 -6.37 4.42
N GLY A 111 1.80 -5.53 3.82
CA GLY A 111 1.39 -4.31 3.16
C GLY A 111 0.53 -4.58 1.94
N ARG A 112 -0.60 -3.87 1.82
CA ARG A 112 -1.53 -3.99 0.70
C ARG A 112 -2.18 -2.66 0.36
N LEU A 113 -2.34 -2.43 -0.94
CA LEU A 113 -3.08 -1.31 -1.50
C LEU A 113 -4.23 -1.88 -2.34
N ILE A 114 -5.46 -1.58 -1.94
CA ILE A 114 -6.67 -2.11 -2.58
C ILE A 114 -7.56 -0.94 -2.94
N GLY A 115 -8.03 -0.86 -4.18
CA GLY A 115 -8.88 0.25 -4.57
C GLY A 115 -9.62 0.05 -5.87
N PHE A 116 -10.30 1.11 -6.28
CA PHE A 116 -10.92 1.24 -7.59
C PHE A 116 -10.79 2.68 -8.10
N VAL A 117 -10.79 2.81 -9.42
CA VAL A 117 -10.83 4.08 -10.13
C VAL A 117 -12.18 4.18 -10.84
N ASP A 118 -12.91 5.25 -10.59
CA ASP A 118 -14.13 5.61 -11.31
C ASP A 118 -13.83 6.87 -12.14
N GLU A 119 -13.53 6.66 -13.41
CA GLU A 119 -13.19 7.76 -14.33
C GLU A 119 -14.40 8.67 -14.59
N GLN A 120 -15.61 8.09 -14.66
CA GLN A 120 -16.84 8.84 -14.95
C GLN A 120 -17.16 9.82 -13.83
N GLN A 121 -17.01 9.37 -12.59
CA GLN A 121 -17.22 10.21 -11.42
C GLN A 121 -15.97 11.05 -11.08
N ARG A 122 -14.81 10.73 -11.66
CA ARG A 122 -13.50 11.35 -11.42
C ARG A 122 -12.98 11.14 -10.00
N TRP A 123 -12.98 9.88 -9.55
CA TRP A 123 -12.50 9.52 -8.22
C TRP A 123 -11.58 8.30 -8.23
N VAL A 124 -10.62 8.33 -7.31
CA VAL A 124 -9.86 7.18 -6.87
C VAL A 124 -10.22 6.89 -5.42
N HIS A 125 -10.65 5.65 -5.17
CA HIS A 125 -10.93 5.17 -3.83
C HIS A 125 -10.00 4.00 -3.54
N CYS A 126 -9.11 4.15 -2.57
CA CYS A 126 -8.24 3.06 -2.16
C CYS A 126 -8.03 3.02 -0.65
N LYS A 127 -7.49 1.90 -0.20
CA LYS A 127 -7.17 1.62 1.19
C LYS A 127 -5.74 1.14 1.23
N LEU A 128 -4.87 1.93 1.85
CA LEU A 128 -3.53 1.54 2.22
C LEU A 128 -3.58 0.82 3.56
N HIS A 129 -2.88 -0.30 3.68
CA HIS A 129 -2.80 -1.06 4.91
C HIS A 129 -1.39 -1.63 5.06
N HIS A 130 -0.82 -1.49 6.26
CA HIS A 130 0.38 -2.18 6.70
C HIS A 130 0.11 -2.68 8.11
N ASP A 131 0.38 -3.94 8.38
CA ASP A 131 0.30 -4.44 9.74
C ASP A 131 1.59 -4.05 10.47
N VAL A 132 1.44 -3.51 11.68
CA VAL A 132 2.59 -3.37 12.57
C VAL A 132 2.83 -4.78 13.08
N ASN A 133 3.90 -5.40 12.62
CA ASN A 133 4.29 -6.70 13.14
C ASN A 133 4.57 -6.53 14.63
N ASN A 134 3.61 -6.87 15.50
CA ASN A 134 3.73 -6.91 16.95
C ASN A 134 4.60 -8.09 17.38
N HIS A 135 5.70 -8.33 16.69
CA HIS A 135 6.81 -9.02 17.34
C HIS A 135 7.39 -7.99 18.28
N SER A 136 7.01 -8.06 19.56
CA SER A 136 7.88 -7.54 20.60
C SER A 136 9.24 -8.11 20.28
N LEU A 137 10.20 -7.25 19.97
CA LEU A 137 11.59 -7.58 20.21
C LEU A 137 11.71 -7.61 21.74
N ASP A 138 11.14 -8.63 22.37
CA ASP A 138 11.58 -9.10 23.68
C ASP A 138 12.98 -9.68 23.47
N THR A 139 13.90 -8.76 23.23
CA THR A 139 15.30 -8.97 23.53
C THR A 139 15.36 -8.87 25.06
N SER A 140 14.88 -9.91 25.74
CA SER A 140 15.21 -10.15 27.14
C SER A 140 16.70 -10.50 27.20
N LEU A 141 17.53 -9.48 27.06
CA LEU A 141 18.90 -9.45 27.54
C LEU A 141 18.84 -9.07 29.02
N CYS A 142 18.54 -10.04 29.88
CA CYS A 142 18.86 -9.99 31.31
C CYS A 142 18.72 -11.40 31.88
N GLY A 143 19.76 -12.22 31.80
CA GLY A 143 20.61 -12.47 32.96
C GLY A 143 20.68 -13.97 33.22
N SER A 144 21.55 -14.67 32.48
CA SER A 144 22.09 -15.95 32.95
C SER A 144 23.17 -15.61 33.97
N ASP A 145 22.78 -15.60 35.25
CA ASP A 145 23.74 -15.65 36.36
C ASP A 145 24.38 -17.05 36.33
N ASP A 146 25.57 -17.13 35.72
CA ASP A 146 26.49 -18.23 35.91
C ASP A 146 27.33 -17.99 37.17
N GLY A 147 27.05 -18.77 38.22
CA GLY A 147 28.04 -19.35 39.12
C GLY A 147 28.77 -18.45 40.12
N GLN A 148 28.46 -18.64 41.41
CA GLN A 148 29.31 -19.39 42.36
C GLN A 148 28.58 -19.65 43.69
#